data_AF-A0A7Y2JS23-F1
#
_entry.id   AF-A0A7Y2JS23-F1
#
_cell.length_a   1.000
_cell.length_b   1.000
_cell.length_c   1.000
_cell.angle_alpha   90.00
_cell.angle_beta   90.00
_cell.angle_gamma   90.00
#
_symmetry.space_group_name_H-M   'P 1'
#
loop_
_entity.id
_entity.type
_entity.pdbx_description
1 polymer ?
#
loop_
_entity_poly.entity_id
_entity_poly.type
_entity_poly.pdbx_seq_one_letter_code
_entity_poly.pdbx_strand_id
1 'polypeptide(L)'
;MQAHAHDLRAEVAPAYEEDADADRFVHAVVRDWRTAPLEPADRALCEYASKLTHQQRGMTPADLEQLRAHGFDDTAIHDATQVVAYFNYITRIADALGVEPEDFIQPWGAAPGAG
;
A
#
# COMPACT_ATOMS: atom_id res chain seq x y z
N MET A 1 -4.24 -4.39 9.34
CA MET A 1 -2.77 -4.55 9.28
C MET A 1 -2.09 -3.23 9.57
N GLN A 2 -1.91 -2.92 10.85
CA GLN A 2 -1.17 -1.72 11.28
C GLN A 2 0.35 -1.89 11.08
N ALA A 3 0.84 -3.13 11.11
CA ALA A 3 2.25 -3.46 10.90
C ALA A 3 2.82 -2.91 9.59
N HIS A 4 2.16 -3.09 8.46
CA HIS A 4 2.71 -2.65 7.17
C HIS A 4 2.77 -1.13 7.00
N ALA A 5 1.84 -0.40 7.63
CA ALA A 5 1.93 1.05 7.67
C ALA A 5 3.10 1.50 8.57
N HIS A 6 3.36 0.76 9.66
CA HIS A 6 4.53 0.99 10.50
C HIS A 6 5.84 0.71 9.77
N ASP A 7 5.91 -0.38 8.98
CA ASP A 7 7.04 -0.71 8.12
C ASP A 7 7.27 0.40 7.08
N LEU A 8 6.20 0.84 6.40
CA LEU A 8 6.28 1.96 5.46
C LEU A 8 6.84 3.22 6.12
N ARG A 9 6.43 3.54 7.35
CA ARG A 9 7.02 4.67 8.09
C ARG A 9 8.53 4.52 8.24
N ALA A 10 9.01 3.33 8.61
CA ALA A 10 10.43 3.10 8.81
C ALA A 10 11.22 3.26 7.51
N GLU A 11 10.67 2.78 6.39
CA GLU A 11 11.27 2.88 5.06
C GLU A 11 11.34 4.32 4.54
N VAL A 12 10.29 5.13 4.76
CA VAL A 12 10.25 6.52 4.26
C VAL A 12 10.91 7.53 5.20
N ALA A 13 11.16 7.18 6.47
CA ALA A 13 11.76 8.08 7.44
C ALA A 13 13.07 8.76 6.96
N PRO A 14 14.00 8.06 6.28
CA PRO A 14 15.22 8.69 5.76
C PRO A 14 15.00 9.76 4.68
N ALA A 15 13.80 9.81 4.07
CA ALA A 15 13.45 10.79 3.04
C ALA A 15 12.97 12.14 3.61
N TYR A 16 12.76 12.24 4.92
CA TYR A 16 12.25 13.43 5.59
C TYR A 16 13.21 13.93 6.67
N GLU A 17 13.27 15.25 6.85
CA GLU A 17 14.09 15.87 7.92
C GLU A 17 13.42 15.73 9.30
N GLU A 18 12.09 15.77 9.34
CA GLU A 18 11.29 15.64 10.56
C GLU A 18 10.47 14.34 10.54
N ASP A 19 10.51 13.58 11.64
CA ASP A 19 9.67 12.38 11.83
C ASP A 19 8.17 12.68 11.63
N ALA A 20 7.73 13.88 12.02
CA ALA A 20 6.34 14.29 11.88
C ALA A 20 5.89 14.39 10.41
N ASP A 21 6.80 14.66 9.48
CA ASP A 21 6.49 14.67 8.05
C ASP A 21 6.34 13.25 7.49
N ALA A 22 7.22 12.34 7.88
CA ALA A 22 7.11 10.93 7.53
C ALA A 22 5.79 10.34 8.08
N ASP A 23 5.43 10.66 9.32
CA ASP A 23 4.16 10.23 9.92
C ASP A 23 2.96 10.81 9.15
N ARG A 24 2.98 12.11 8.81
CA ARG A 24 1.94 12.76 7.99
C ARG A 24 1.76 12.07 6.64
N PHE A 25 2.86 11.72 5.97
CA PHE A 25 2.84 10.99 4.71
C PHE A 25 2.15 9.62 4.86
N VAL A 26 2.55 8.82 5.85
CA VAL A 26 1.98 7.49 6.08
C VAL A 26 0.50 7.57 6.46
N HIS A 27 0.10 8.53 7.31
CA HIS A 27 -1.32 8.77 7.59
C HIS A 27 -2.12 9.10 6.33
N ALA A 28 -1.57 9.90 5.41
CA ALA A 28 -2.23 10.23 4.16
C ALA A 28 -2.39 9.00 3.24
N VAL A 29 -1.34 8.18 3.10
CA VAL A 29 -1.36 6.96 2.29
C VAL A 29 -2.38 5.95 2.82
N VAL A 30 -2.39 5.71 4.14
CA VAL A 30 -3.31 4.76 4.77
C VAL A 30 -4.76 5.23 4.69
N ARG A 31 -4.99 6.54 4.84
CA ARG A 31 -6.35 7.11 4.75
C ARG A 31 -6.91 7.03 3.34
N ASP A 32 -6.20 7.58 2.37
CA ASP A 32 -6.55 7.49 0.95
C ASP A 32 -5.34 7.80 0.07
N TRP A 33 -4.66 6.74 -0.37
CA TRP A 33 -3.52 6.80 -1.28
C TRP A 33 -3.80 7.61 -2.56
N ARG A 34 -5.06 7.74 -3.00
CA ARG A 34 -5.42 8.52 -4.19
C ARG A 34 -5.17 10.01 -4.00
N THR A 35 -5.29 10.49 -2.76
CA THR A 35 -5.07 11.91 -2.40
C THR A 35 -3.70 12.15 -1.76
N ALA A 36 -2.99 11.09 -1.38
CA ALA A 36 -1.67 11.17 -0.80
C ALA A 36 -0.63 11.71 -1.81
N PRO A 37 0.43 12.39 -1.36
CA PRO A 37 1.49 12.92 -2.21
C PRO A 37 2.46 11.81 -2.65
N LEU A 38 1.95 10.83 -3.40
CA LEU A 38 2.75 9.75 -4.00
C LEU A 38 3.45 10.22 -5.27
N GLU A 39 4.70 9.79 -5.43
CA GLU A 39 5.41 9.87 -6.71
C GLU A 39 4.62 9.14 -7.82
N PRO A 40 4.78 9.54 -9.09
CA PRO A 40 4.01 8.96 -10.19
C PRO A 40 4.12 7.43 -10.29
N ALA A 41 5.31 6.88 -10.03
CA ALA A 41 5.54 5.43 -10.07
C ALA A 41 4.78 4.69 -8.95
N ASP A 42 4.82 5.19 -7.72
CA ASP A 42 4.10 4.60 -6.59
C ASP A 42 2.59 4.69 -6.79
N ARG A 43 2.10 5.79 -7.36
CA ARG A 43 0.69 5.94 -7.72
C ARG A 43 0.25 4.91 -8.75
N ALA A 44 1.02 4.70 -9.80
CA ALA A 44 0.74 3.67 -10.81
C ALA A 44 0.73 2.27 -10.19
N LEU A 45 1.65 1.98 -9.27
CA LEU A 45 1.66 0.73 -8.51
C LEU A 45 0.41 0.56 -7.65
N CYS A 46 -0.04 1.61 -6.95
CA CYS A 46 -1.29 1.58 -6.18
C CYS A 46 -2.53 1.40 -7.06
N GLU A 47 -2.58 2.03 -8.24
CA GLU A 47 -3.65 1.85 -9.22
C GLU A 47 -3.72 0.39 -9.71
N TYR A 48 -2.57 -0.18 -10.08
CA TYR A 48 -2.45 -1.58 -10.44
C TYR A 48 -2.91 -2.52 -9.32
N ALA A 49 -2.42 -2.30 -8.09
CA ALA A 49 -2.78 -3.09 -6.92
C ALA A 49 -4.28 -3.01 -6.59
N SER A 50 -4.88 -1.82 -6.73
CA SER A 50 -6.31 -1.61 -6.52
C SER A 50 -7.15 -2.33 -7.57
N LYS A 51 -6.77 -2.24 -8.85
CA LYS A 51 -7.46 -2.95 -9.93
C LYS A 51 -7.33 -4.46 -9.78
N LEU A 52 -6.14 -4.98 -9.49
CA LEU A 52 -5.94 -6.41 -9.27
C LEU A 52 -6.79 -6.92 -8.10
N THR A 53 -6.89 -6.15 -7.01
CA THR A 53 -7.68 -6.52 -5.82
C THR A 53 -9.19 -6.57 -6.07
N HIS A 54 -9.74 -5.58 -6.79
CA HIS A 54 -11.20 -5.45 -6.94
C HIS A 54 -11.75 -5.92 -8.28
N GLN A 55 -10.92 -5.95 -9.32
CA GLN A 55 -11.31 -6.13 -10.71
C GLN A 55 -10.37 -7.11 -11.46
N GLN A 56 -9.78 -8.09 -10.77
CA GLN A 56 -8.82 -9.05 -11.35
C GLN A 56 -9.22 -9.66 -12.71
N ARG A 57 -10.52 -9.89 -12.95
CA ARG A 57 -11.03 -10.45 -14.23
C ARG A 57 -10.88 -9.50 -15.43
N GLY A 58 -10.71 -8.21 -15.17
CA GLY A 58 -10.52 -7.15 -16.16
C GLY A 58 -9.06 -6.71 -16.30
N MET A 59 -8.11 -7.47 -15.75
CA MET A 59 -6.68 -7.23 -15.98
C MET A 59 -6.33 -7.53 -17.44
N THR A 60 -5.48 -6.68 -18.02
CA THR A 60 -5.09 -6.70 -19.43
C THR A 60 -3.60 -6.40 -19.58
N PRO A 61 -3.00 -6.69 -20.74
CA PRO A 61 -1.61 -6.29 -21.00
C PRO A 61 -1.34 -4.78 -20.87
N ALA A 62 -2.36 -3.94 -21.07
CA ALA A 62 -2.22 -2.48 -20.94
C ALA A 62 -1.93 -2.05 -19.49
N ASP A 63 -2.40 -2.81 -18.49
CA ASP A 63 -2.10 -2.52 -17.08
C ASP A 63 -0.62 -2.75 -16.76
N LEU A 64 -0.01 -3.76 -17.39
CA LEU A 64 1.43 -4.01 -17.27
C LEU A 64 2.23 -2.92 -18.00
N GLU A 65 1.74 -2.49 -19.17
CA GLU A 65 2.40 -1.44 -19.94
C GLU A 65 2.40 -0.08 -19.23
N GLN A 66 1.35 0.23 -18.46
CA GLN A 66 1.34 1.41 -17.59
C GLN A 66 2.46 1.36 -16.55
N LEU A 67 2.68 0.21 -15.90
CA LEU A 67 3.81 0.05 -14.98
C LEU A 67 5.16 0.19 -15.69
N ARG A 68 5.33 -0.42 -16.88
CA ARG A 68 6.57 -0.27 -17.65
C ARG A 68 6.86 1.18 -18.04
N ALA A 69 5.83 1.96 -18.36
CA ALA A 69 5.98 3.39 -18.65
C ALA A 69 6.51 4.19 -17.44
N HIS A 70 6.36 3.67 -16.23
CA HIS A 70 6.92 4.23 -14.99
C HIS A 70 8.25 3.60 -14.56
N GLY A 71 8.87 2.78 -15.41
CA GLY A 71 10.21 2.23 -15.19
C GLY A 71 10.24 0.88 -14.44
N PHE A 72 9.09 0.25 -14.20
CA PHE A 72 9.04 -1.10 -13.65
C PHE A 72 9.44 -2.11 -14.73
N ASP A 73 10.45 -2.93 -14.45
CA ASP A 73 10.78 -4.08 -15.29
C ASP A 73 9.86 -5.28 -15.00
N ASP A 74 9.96 -6.33 -15.82
CA ASP A 74 9.09 -7.51 -15.69
C ASP A 74 9.28 -8.22 -14.33
N THR A 75 10.47 -8.13 -13.73
CA THR A 75 10.74 -8.72 -12.40
C THR A 75 10.00 -7.93 -11.33
N ALA A 76 10.10 -6.60 -11.35
CA ALA A 76 9.41 -5.71 -10.41
C ALA A 76 7.89 -5.84 -10.53
N ILE A 77 7.35 -5.95 -11.76
CA ILE A 77 5.92 -6.18 -12.00
C ILE A 77 5.48 -7.54 -11.45
N HIS A 78 6.28 -8.58 -11.65
CA HIS A 78 6.03 -9.90 -11.10
C HIS A 78 5.98 -9.86 -9.56
N ASP A 79 6.98 -9.25 -8.93
CA ASP A 79 7.09 -9.17 -7.47
C ASP A 79 5.93 -8.36 -6.87
N ALA A 80 5.59 -7.21 -7.47
CA ALA A 80 4.40 -6.44 -7.12
C ALA A 80 3.12 -7.27 -7.19
N THR A 81 2.95 -8.05 -8.26
CA THR A 81 1.79 -8.92 -8.45
C THR A 81 1.72 -9.99 -7.37
N GLN A 82 2.86 -10.61 -7.02
CA GLN A 82 2.91 -11.60 -5.95
C GLN A 82 2.53 -11.02 -4.60
N VAL A 83 3.08 -9.86 -4.24
CA VAL A 83 2.77 -9.16 -2.97
C VAL A 83 1.27 -8.84 -2.90
N VAL A 84 0.69 -8.23 -3.94
CA VAL A 84 -0.74 -7.91 -3.99
C VAL A 84 -1.61 -9.16 -3.89
N ALA A 85 -1.27 -10.23 -4.61
CA ALA A 85 -2.02 -11.48 -4.59
C ALA A 85 -1.93 -12.18 -3.22
N TYR A 86 -0.75 -12.18 -2.60
CA TYR A 86 -0.54 -12.76 -1.28
C TYR A 86 -1.37 -12.04 -0.22
N PHE A 87 -1.37 -10.70 -0.22
CA PHE A 87 -2.20 -9.94 0.73
C PHE A 87 -3.69 -10.15 0.51
N ASN A 88 -4.12 -10.28 -0.75
CA ASN A 88 -5.47 -10.69 -1.07
C ASN A 88 -5.84 -12.05 -0.46
N TYR A 89 -4.95 -13.03 -0.53
CA TYR A 89 -5.18 -14.34 0.08
C TYR A 89 -5.22 -14.28 1.61
N ILE A 90 -4.16 -13.76 2.26
CA ILE A 90 -4.02 -13.85 3.71
C ILE A 90 -5.04 -13.00 4.46
N THR A 91 -5.40 -11.82 3.92
CA THR A 91 -6.45 -10.96 4.53
C THR A 91 -7.78 -11.69 4.58
N ARG A 92 -8.15 -12.42 3.52
CA ARG A 92 -9.39 -13.21 3.50
C ARG A 92 -9.37 -14.36 4.52
N ILE A 93 -8.22 -14.98 4.74
CA ILE A 93 -8.06 -16.02 5.76
C ILE A 93 -8.19 -15.43 7.17
N ALA A 94 -7.49 -14.32 7.43
CA ALA A 94 -7.55 -13.61 8.71
C ALA A 94 -8.99 -13.17 9.05
N ASP A 95 -9.68 -12.53 8.10
CA ASP A 95 -11.06 -12.08 8.26
C ASP A 95 -12.02 -13.26 8.51
N ALA A 96 -11.86 -14.35 7.76
CA ALA A 96 -12.72 -15.54 7.91
C ALA A 96 -12.56 -16.26 9.25
N LEU A 97 -11.37 -16.16 9.86
CA LEU A 97 -11.05 -16.80 11.14
C LEU A 97 -11.18 -15.85 12.34
N GLY A 98 -11.51 -14.57 12.12
CA GLY A 98 -11.66 -13.58 13.20
C GLY A 98 -10.34 -13.23 13.86
N VAL A 99 -9.26 -13.10 13.08
CA VAL A 99 -7.96 -12.64 13.61
C VAL A 99 -8.05 -11.15 13.91
N GLU A 100 -7.85 -10.79 15.18
CA GLU A 100 -7.88 -9.40 15.63
C GLU A 100 -6.56 -8.66 15.29
N PRO A 101 -6.61 -7.33 15.10
CA PRO A 101 -5.42 -6.50 14.87
C PRO A 101 -4.43 -6.51 16.04
N GLU A 102 -3.20 -6.08 15.77
CA GLU A 102 -2.16 -5.96 16.80
C GLU A 102 -2.33 -4.69 17.65
N ASP A 103 -2.66 -4.85 18.94
CA ASP A 103 -2.88 -3.72 19.87
C ASP A 103 -1.61 -2.92 20.22
N PHE A 104 -0.42 -3.46 19.95
CA PHE A 104 0.86 -2.82 20.28
C PHE A 104 1.40 -1.92 19.17
N ILE A 105 0.70 -1.83 18.03
CA ILE A 105 1.10 -0.99 16.90
C ILE A 105 0.23 0.26 16.87
N GLN A 106 0.87 1.42 16.67
CA GLN A 106 0.15 2.67 16.55
C GLN A 106 -0.89 2.64 15.41
N PRO A 107 -2.07 3.27 15.61
CA PRO A 107 -3.09 3.32 14.58
C PRO A 107 -2.76 4.36 13.50
N TRP A 108 -2.48 3.91 12.30
CA TRP A 108 -2.31 4.76 11.12
C TRP A 108 -3.64 5.09 10.44
N GLY A 109 -3.71 6.25 9.77
CA GLY A 109 -4.90 6.71 9.04
C GLY A 109 -6.06 7.25 9.90
N ALA A 110 -6.02 7.06 11.23
CA ALA A 110 -6.96 7.65 12.17
C ALA A 110 -6.93 9.19 12.11
N ALA A 111 -8.05 9.86 12.35
CA ALA A 111 -8.05 11.31 12.52
C ALA A 111 -7.28 11.68 13.79
N PRO A 112 -6.46 12.75 13.79
CA PRO A 112 -5.83 13.21 15.02
C PRO A 112 -6.91 13.50 16.06
N GLY A 113 -6.93 12.73 17.15
CA GLY A 113 -7.90 12.85 18.25
C GLY A 113 -8.89 11.70 18.44
N ALA A 114 -8.84 10.63 17.64
CA ALA A 114 -9.48 9.37 18.00
C ALA A 114 -8.49 8.54 18.83
N GLY A 115 -8.60 8.67 20.15
CA GLY A 115 -7.68 8.10 21.13
C GLY A 115 -7.81 6.61 21.35
#